data_AF-A0A954G0N2-F1
#
_entry.id   AF-A0A954G0N2-F1
#
_cell.length_a   1.000
_cell.length_b   1.000
_cell.length_c   1.000
_cell.angle_alpha   90.00
_cell.angle_beta   90.00
_cell.angle_gamma   90.00
#
_symmetry.space_group_name_H-M   'P 1'
#
loop_
_entity.id
_entity.type
_entity.pdbx_description
1 polymer ?
#
loop_
_entity_poly.entity_id
_entity_poly.type
_entity_poly.pdbx_seq_one_letter_code
_entity_poly.pdbx_strand_id
1 'polypeptide(L)'
;LGLAWLTKGTALLLLLGFVLWLGSYAVNWKRLCSRFQRSTAKPAPPEVPAVSWKTMLISVCLLAASFAVIAAPLLVRNARVYGSPTFNANSYLMFQDEFTEPHALARQGSLSEAARNYLRTHSVTDIIKREVKGLLWQVFIFLRSLGPLPFEEGRLFFGLLAVPFLLVGLLSETGPARRLYLIWMLLFWLAFAWYLPIAAGERFLMPLLLPTLALVSLGLVRVGQVVLSRRAA
;
A
#
# COMPACT_ATOMS: atom_id res chain seq x y z
N LEU A 1 -12.34 3.77 -13.52
CA LEU A 1 -11.81 3.84 -12.14
C LEU A 1 -10.27 3.88 -12.08
N GLY A 2 -9.52 3.00 -12.78
CA GLY A 2 -8.04 2.95 -12.71
C GLY A 2 -7.29 4.24 -13.07
N LEU A 3 -7.82 5.10 -13.96
CA LEU A 3 -7.20 6.39 -14.31
C LEU A 3 -7.22 7.42 -13.16
N ALA A 4 -8.21 7.35 -12.26
CA ALA A 4 -8.30 8.23 -11.09
C ALA A 4 -7.27 7.89 -10.00
N TRP A 5 -6.69 6.68 -10.07
CA TRP A 5 -5.67 6.16 -9.16
C TRP A 5 -4.25 6.52 -9.60
N LEU A 6 -4.04 6.83 -10.87
CA LEU A 6 -2.71 7.19 -11.37
C LEU A 6 -2.23 8.55 -10.86
N THR A 7 -3.16 9.39 -10.39
CA THR A 7 -2.91 10.83 -10.17
C THR A 7 -3.24 11.32 -8.76
N LYS A 8 -3.90 10.49 -7.94
CA LYS A 8 -4.02 10.71 -6.48
C LYS A 8 -2.84 10.16 -5.68
N GLY A 9 -1.66 10.00 -6.30
CA GLY A 9 -0.42 9.52 -5.66
C GLY A 9 -0.36 8.01 -5.39
N THR A 10 -1.49 7.30 -5.44
CA THR A 10 -1.58 5.85 -5.16
C THR A 10 -0.76 4.99 -6.13
N ALA A 11 -0.70 5.34 -7.41
CA ALA A 11 0.13 4.61 -8.37
C ALA A 11 1.63 4.81 -8.15
N LEU A 12 2.04 5.96 -7.60
CA LEU A 12 3.44 6.18 -7.22
C LEU A 12 3.84 5.24 -6.08
N LEU A 13 2.93 4.95 -5.14
CA LEU A 13 3.17 3.94 -4.10
C LEU A 13 3.29 2.53 -4.67
N LEU A 14 2.49 2.18 -5.68
CA LEU A 14 2.62 0.89 -6.37
C LEU A 14 3.96 0.78 -7.11
N LEU A 15 4.35 1.83 -7.83
CA LEU A 15 5.64 1.92 -8.53
C LEU A 15 6.81 1.80 -7.53
N LEU A 16 6.78 2.58 -6.45
CA LEU A 16 7.79 2.55 -5.40
C LEU A 16 7.87 1.14 -4.79
N GLY A 17 6.74 0.51 -4.49
CA GLY A 17 6.72 -0.83 -3.94
C GLY A 17 7.28 -1.88 -4.90
N PHE A 18 7.04 -1.74 -6.21
CA PHE A 18 7.64 -2.61 -7.22
C PHE A 18 9.16 -2.43 -7.31
N VAL A 19 9.66 -1.19 -7.30
CA VAL A 19 11.10 -0.89 -7.28
C VAL A 19 11.76 -1.43 -6.02
N LEU A 20 11.16 -1.23 -4.85
CA LEU A 20 11.64 -1.78 -3.58
C LEU A 20 11.61 -3.31 -3.57
N TRP A 21 10.60 -3.91 -4.17
CA TRP A 21 10.50 -5.36 -4.33
C TRP A 21 11.61 -5.90 -5.22
N LEU A 22 11.88 -5.31 -6.39
CA LEU A 22 13.02 -5.69 -7.23
C LEU A 22 14.35 -5.49 -6.49
N GLY A 23 14.52 -4.34 -5.83
CA GLY A 23 15.71 -4.03 -5.03
C GLY A 23 15.94 -5.04 -3.91
N SER A 24 14.88 -5.57 -3.30
CA SER A 24 14.98 -6.58 -2.24
C SER A 24 15.59 -7.92 -2.71
N TYR A 25 15.65 -8.19 -4.02
CA TYR A 25 16.35 -9.34 -4.59
C TYR A 25 17.78 -9.02 -5.02
N ALA A 26 18.05 -7.76 -5.36
CA ALA A 26 19.41 -7.32 -5.63
C ALA A 26 20.26 -7.30 -4.35
N VAL A 27 19.64 -7.03 -3.20
CA VAL A 27 20.37 -7.00 -1.94
C VAL A 27 20.31 -8.34 -1.22
N ASN A 28 21.49 -8.86 -0.87
CA ASN A 28 21.64 -10.09 -0.11
C ASN A 28 21.26 -9.88 1.37
N TRP A 29 19.95 -9.92 1.68
CA TRP A 29 19.43 -9.80 3.05
C TRP A 29 20.07 -10.79 4.03
N LYS A 30 20.51 -11.98 3.59
CA LYS A 30 21.21 -12.92 4.48
C LYS A 30 22.51 -12.32 5.02
N ARG A 31 23.27 -11.56 4.21
CA ARG A 31 24.50 -10.87 4.63
C ARG A 31 24.24 -9.66 5.52
N LEU A 32 23.08 -9.01 5.36
CA LEU A 32 22.67 -7.87 6.19
C LEU A 32 22.15 -8.35 7.55
N CYS A 33 21.31 -9.38 7.56
CA CYS A 33 20.75 -10.01 8.77
C CYS A 33 21.79 -10.85 9.53
N SER A 34 22.82 -11.40 8.89
CA SER A 34 23.92 -12.08 9.58
C SER A 34 24.76 -11.16 10.45
N ARG A 35 24.66 -9.82 10.28
CA ARG A 35 25.23 -8.85 11.23
C ARG A 35 24.44 -8.76 12.54
N PHE A 36 23.17 -9.19 12.54
CA PHE A 36 22.27 -9.13 13.69
C PHE A 36 21.94 -10.51 14.27
N GLN A 37 22.11 -11.59 13.50
CA GLN A 37 21.92 -12.96 13.98
C GLN A 37 23.21 -13.50 14.58
N ARG A 38 23.26 -13.60 15.92
CA ARG A 38 24.17 -14.52 16.61
C ARG A 38 23.86 -15.94 16.12
N SER A 39 24.90 -16.58 15.61
CA SER A 39 24.93 -17.88 14.95
C SER A 39 24.01 -18.92 15.61
N THR A 40 22.95 -19.33 14.90
CA THR A 40 22.31 -20.64 15.13
C THR A 40 22.17 -21.32 13.77
N ALA A 41 22.95 -22.37 13.59
CA ALA A 41 23.04 -23.13 12.35
C ALA A 41 21.69 -23.81 12.05
N LYS A 42 21.06 -23.41 10.94
CA LYS A 42 19.96 -24.15 10.30
C LYS A 42 20.27 -24.30 8.80
N PRO A 43 19.85 -25.42 8.18
CA PRO A 43 20.22 -25.76 6.81
C PRO A 43 19.70 -24.72 5.81
N ALA A 44 20.49 -24.51 4.76
CA ALA A 44 20.30 -23.43 3.80
C ALA A 44 18.96 -23.59 3.04
N PRO A 45 18.04 -22.62 3.13
CA PRO A 45 16.86 -22.60 2.27
C PRO A 45 17.27 -22.31 0.82
N PRO A 46 16.45 -22.76 -0.16
CA PRO A 46 16.75 -22.66 -1.59
C PRO A 46 17.17 -21.25 -1.99
N GLU A 47 18.22 -21.16 -2.81
CA GLU A 47 18.71 -19.90 -3.35
C GLU A 47 17.65 -19.29 -4.25
N VAL A 48 17.10 -18.15 -3.82
CA VAL A 48 16.26 -17.34 -4.70
C VAL A 48 17.21 -16.75 -5.77
N PRO A 49 16.99 -17.02 -7.06
CA PRO A 49 17.87 -16.53 -8.10
C PRO A 49 17.92 -14.99 -8.05
N ALA A 50 19.13 -14.44 -7.99
CA ALA A 50 19.34 -13.00 -8.02
C ALA A 50 18.86 -12.47 -9.38
N VAL A 51 18.02 -11.43 -9.35
CA VAL A 51 17.53 -10.79 -10.58
C VAL A 51 18.71 -10.05 -11.23
N SER A 52 18.97 -10.34 -12.51
CA SER A 52 19.99 -9.62 -13.29
C SER A 52 19.66 -8.13 -13.34
N TRP A 53 20.68 -7.28 -13.18
CA TRP A 53 20.56 -5.82 -13.30
C TRP A 53 19.89 -5.40 -14.62
N LYS A 54 20.19 -6.11 -15.72
CA LYS A 54 19.56 -5.85 -17.03
C LYS A 54 18.05 -6.06 -16.97
N THR A 55 17.60 -7.16 -16.37
CA THR A 55 16.17 -7.46 -16.18
C THR A 55 15.49 -6.44 -15.28
N MET A 56 16.18 -5.99 -14.22
CA MET A 56 15.67 -4.95 -13.32
C MET A 56 15.48 -3.63 -14.08
N LEU A 57 16.48 -3.20 -14.85
CA LEU A 57 16.41 -1.98 -15.65
C LEU A 57 15.30 -2.05 -16.69
N ILE A 58 15.21 -3.14 -17.46
CA ILE A 58 14.15 -3.36 -18.45
C ILE A 58 12.78 -3.30 -17.79
N SER A 59 12.60 -3.98 -16.64
CA SER A 59 11.32 -3.99 -15.91
C SER A 59 10.92 -2.60 -15.44
N VAL A 60 11.87 -1.81 -14.92
CA VAL A 60 11.62 -0.43 -14.48
C VAL A 60 11.28 0.46 -15.68
N CYS A 61 12.00 0.34 -16.79
CA CYS A 61 11.71 1.10 -18.02
C CYS A 61 10.34 0.77 -18.60
N LEU A 62 9.99 -0.52 -18.70
CA LEU A 62 8.67 -0.96 -19.17
C LEU A 62 7.55 -0.46 -18.26
N LEU A 63 7.75 -0.51 -16.94
CA LEU A 63 6.78 0.01 -15.99
C LEU A 63 6.61 1.53 -16.09
N ALA A 64 7.71 2.28 -16.18
CA ALA A 64 7.68 3.73 -16.33
C ALA A 64 7.01 4.16 -17.65
N ALA A 65 7.33 3.49 -18.75
CA ALA A 65 6.69 3.72 -20.05
C ALA A 65 5.20 3.41 -20.00
N SER A 66 4.81 2.27 -19.41
CA SER A 66 3.40 1.90 -19.22
C SER A 66 2.67 2.91 -18.37
N PHE A 67 3.26 3.35 -17.26
CA PHE A 67 2.69 4.39 -16.40
C PHE A 67 2.49 5.70 -17.18
N ALA A 68 3.49 6.14 -17.94
CA ALA A 68 3.40 7.36 -18.73
C ALA A 68 2.29 7.29 -19.78
N VAL A 69 2.18 6.17 -20.51
CA VAL A 69 1.12 5.95 -21.52
C VAL A 69 -0.27 5.96 -20.87
N ILE A 70 -0.45 5.21 -19.78
CA ILE A 70 -1.77 5.12 -19.13
C ILE A 70 -2.13 6.46 -18.45
N ALA A 71 -1.17 7.16 -17.86
CA ALA A 71 -1.40 8.44 -17.20
C ALA A 71 -1.49 9.64 -18.17
N ALA A 72 -1.05 9.49 -19.43
CA ALA A 72 -0.92 10.58 -20.40
C ALA A 72 -2.19 11.43 -20.57
N PRO A 73 -3.41 10.88 -20.74
CA PRO A 73 -4.61 11.70 -20.89
C PRO A 73 -4.83 12.65 -19.70
N LEU A 74 -4.50 12.18 -18.50
CA LEU A 74 -4.69 12.96 -17.28
C LEU A 74 -3.54 13.96 -17.07
N LEU A 75 -2.29 13.57 -17.32
CA LEU A 75 -1.15 14.48 -17.28
C LEU A 75 -1.33 15.66 -18.25
N VAL A 76 -1.79 15.37 -19.48
CA VAL A 76 -2.09 16.39 -20.49
C VAL A 76 -3.25 17.28 -20.05
N ARG A 77 -4.34 16.70 -19.53
CA ARG A 77 -5.45 17.48 -18.96
C ARG A 77 -4.97 18.40 -17.84
N ASN A 78 -4.18 17.88 -16.91
CA ASN A 78 -3.69 18.63 -15.77
C ASN A 78 -2.77 19.77 -16.18
N ALA A 79 -1.86 19.54 -17.13
CA ALA A 79 -1.01 20.57 -17.68
C ALA A 79 -1.82 21.69 -18.36
N ARG A 80 -2.85 21.33 -19.15
CA ARG A 80 -3.69 22.31 -19.85
C ARG A 80 -4.62 23.10 -18.94
N VAL A 81 -5.23 22.46 -17.95
CA VAL A 81 -6.26 23.07 -17.09
C VAL A 81 -5.65 23.76 -15.86
N TYR A 82 -4.61 23.17 -15.27
CA TYR A 82 -4.04 23.63 -14.00
C TYR A 82 -2.60 24.15 -14.13
N GLY A 83 -2.02 24.16 -15.33
CA GLY A 83 -0.64 24.60 -15.57
C GLY A 83 0.44 23.66 -15.02
N SER A 84 0.06 22.52 -14.43
CA SER A 84 0.99 21.54 -13.87
C SER A 84 0.49 20.11 -14.13
N PRO A 85 1.29 19.23 -14.78
CA PRO A 85 0.87 17.87 -15.13
C PRO A 85 0.59 17.00 -13.89
N THR A 86 1.25 17.29 -12.77
CA THR A 86 1.14 16.55 -11.51
C THR A 86 0.20 17.22 -10.51
N PHE A 87 -0.61 18.20 -10.95
CA PHE A 87 -1.57 18.87 -10.08
C PHE A 87 -2.54 17.87 -9.42
N ASN A 88 -2.60 17.92 -8.09
CA ASN A 88 -3.55 17.18 -7.29
C ASN A 88 -4.03 18.03 -6.10
N ALA A 89 -5.27 18.53 -6.19
CA ALA A 89 -5.86 19.34 -5.13
C ALA A 89 -5.94 18.59 -3.77
N ASN A 90 -6.06 17.26 -3.78
CA ASN A 90 -6.15 16.48 -2.53
C ASN A 90 -4.82 16.48 -1.77
N SER A 91 -3.68 16.75 -2.41
CA SER A 91 -2.40 16.82 -1.71
C SER A 91 -2.38 17.93 -0.65
N TYR A 92 -3.18 18.99 -0.81
CA TYR A 92 -3.30 20.06 0.19
C TYR A 92 -3.96 19.58 1.48
N LEU A 93 -4.90 18.63 1.41
CA LEU A 93 -5.56 18.05 2.59
C LEU A 93 -4.60 17.29 3.52
N MET A 94 -3.44 16.86 3.02
CA MET A 94 -2.41 16.24 3.85
C MET A 94 -1.88 17.21 4.91
N PHE A 95 -2.08 18.52 4.73
CA PHE A 95 -1.54 19.57 5.61
C PHE A 95 -2.66 20.43 6.21
N GLN A 96 -3.85 19.85 6.37
CA GLN A 96 -5.00 20.45 7.05
C GLN A 96 -5.44 19.54 8.20
N ASP A 97 -6.09 20.11 9.22
CA ASP A 97 -6.61 19.37 10.37
C ASP A 97 -8.07 18.93 10.20
N GLU A 98 -8.80 19.60 9.30
CA GLU A 98 -10.18 19.31 8.98
C GLU A 98 -10.40 19.28 7.47
N PHE A 99 -11.49 18.63 7.05
CA PHE A 99 -11.85 18.57 5.65
C PHE A 99 -12.28 19.94 5.15
N THR A 100 -11.47 20.54 4.29
CA THR A 100 -11.77 21.78 3.57
C THR A 100 -11.82 21.50 2.07
N GLU A 101 -12.60 22.26 1.31
CA GLU A 101 -12.70 22.05 -0.13
C GLU A 101 -11.31 22.13 -0.81
N PRO A 102 -10.82 21.04 -1.45
CA PRO A 102 -9.43 20.97 -1.93
C PRO A 102 -9.06 22.04 -2.95
N HIS A 103 -10.02 22.44 -3.79
CA HIS A 103 -9.80 23.48 -4.79
C HIS A 103 -9.72 24.88 -4.19
N ALA A 104 -10.34 25.13 -3.03
CA ALA A 104 -10.19 26.38 -2.31
C ALA A 104 -8.78 26.50 -1.73
N LEU A 105 -8.26 25.41 -1.12
CA LEU A 105 -6.90 25.35 -0.58
C LEU A 105 -5.84 25.58 -1.66
N ALA A 106 -6.02 24.96 -2.84
CA ALA A 106 -5.10 25.12 -3.96
C ALA A 106 -5.02 26.56 -4.51
N ARG A 107 -6.00 27.42 -4.20
CA ARG A 107 -6.00 28.85 -4.56
C ARG A 107 -5.30 29.73 -3.52
N GLN A 108 -5.14 29.26 -2.28
CA GLN A 108 -4.58 30.05 -1.18
C GLN A 108 -3.05 30.15 -1.22
N GLY A 109 -2.39 29.20 -1.87
CA GLY A 109 -0.93 29.18 -1.97
C GLY A 109 -0.42 27.86 -2.53
N SER A 110 0.90 27.68 -2.44
CA SER A 110 1.56 26.47 -2.93
C SER A 110 1.51 25.33 -1.91
N LEU A 111 1.61 24.08 -2.40
CA LEU A 111 1.66 22.89 -1.55
C LEU A 111 2.85 22.91 -0.57
N SER A 112 4.00 23.46 -0.98
CA SER A 112 5.18 23.55 -0.14
C SER A 112 5.03 24.58 1.00
N GLU A 113 4.26 25.64 0.78
CA GLU A 113 3.86 26.59 1.84
C GLU A 113 2.91 25.93 2.83
N ALA A 114 1.90 25.20 2.35
CA ALA A 114 0.99 24.45 3.21
C ALA A 114 1.76 23.45 4.10
N ALA A 115 2.69 22.68 3.52
CA ALA A 115 3.52 21.74 4.27
C ALA A 115 4.41 22.43 5.32
N ARG A 116 5.07 23.53 4.94
CA ARG A 116 5.91 24.31 5.87
C ARG A 116 5.10 24.91 7.01
N ASN A 117 3.92 25.45 6.71
CA ASN A 117 3.03 26.03 7.72
C ASN A 117 2.52 24.96 8.69
N TYR A 118 2.16 23.78 8.18
CA TYR A 118 1.75 22.65 9.01
C TYR A 118 2.85 22.24 9.99
N LEU A 119 4.07 22.01 9.49
CA LEU A 119 5.21 21.61 10.34
C LEU A 119 5.65 22.69 11.34
N ARG A 120 5.33 23.97 11.08
CA ARG A 120 5.59 25.07 12.02
C ARG A 120 4.55 25.17 13.14
N THR A 121 3.31 24.79 12.85
CA THR A 121 2.17 24.95 13.76
C THR A 121 1.91 23.70 14.60
N HIS A 122 2.39 22.54 14.16
CA HIS A 122 2.15 21.25 14.82
C HIS A 122 3.40 20.74 15.53
N SER A 123 3.20 20.18 16.72
CA SER A 123 4.27 19.47 17.42
C SER A 123 4.49 18.08 16.84
N VAL A 124 5.65 17.48 17.12
CA VAL A 124 5.94 16.06 16.78
C VAL A 124 4.87 15.13 17.38
N THR A 125 4.39 15.44 18.58
CA THR A 125 3.33 14.69 19.25
C THR A 125 2.03 14.71 18.44
N ASP A 126 1.67 15.85 17.85
CA ASP A 126 0.45 15.98 17.05
C ASP A 126 0.55 15.19 15.75
N ILE A 127 1.72 15.23 15.11
CA ILE A 127 2.05 14.42 13.92
C ILE A 127 1.90 12.92 14.23
N ILE A 128 2.47 12.45 15.33
CA ILE A 128 2.37 11.03 15.75
C ILE A 128 0.92 10.67 16.07
N LYS A 129 0.18 11.50 16.81
CA LYS A 129 -1.22 11.26 17.15
C LYS A 129 -2.08 11.14 15.89
N ARG A 130 -1.87 12.01 14.91
CA ARG A 130 -2.56 11.97 13.62
C ARG A 130 -2.29 10.66 12.87
N GLU A 131 -1.02 10.27 12.79
CA GLU A 131 -0.61 9.03 12.11
C GLU A 131 -1.23 7.79 12.79
N VAL A 132 -1.17 7.71 14.12
CA VAL A 132 -1.78 6.60 14.89
C VAL A 132 -3.29 6.55 14.69
N LYS A 133 -3.98 7.70 14.77
CA LYS A 133 -5.42 7.80 14.48
C LYS A 133 -5.72 7.29 13.07
N GLY A 134 -4.89 7.64 12.09
CA GLY A 134 -5.01 7.17 10.72
C GLY A 134 -4.82 5.66 10.55
N LEU A 135 -3.84 5.07 11.23
CA LEU A 135 -3.61 3.63 11.25
C LEU A 135 -4.83 2.87 11.82
N LEU A 136 -5.41 3.36 12.92
CA LEU A 136 -6.63 2.78 13.50
C LEU A 136 -7.80 2.84 12.51
N TRP A 137 -7.99 3.97 11.84
CA TRP A 137 -8.99 4.12 10.77
C TRP A 137 -8.75 3.15 9.61
N GLN A 138 -7.49 2.91 9.23
CA GLN A 138 -7.18 1.96 8.18
C GLN A 138 -7.52 0.54 8.55
N VAL A 139 -7.22 0.10 9.77
CA VAL A 139 -7.62 -1.23 10.23
C VAL A 139 -9.13 -1.41 10.07
N PHE A 140 -9.90 -0.42 10.55
CA PHE A 140 -11.37 -0.45 10.43
C PHE A 140 -11.84 -0.48 8.97
N ILE A 141 -11.35 0.42 8.13
CA ILE A 141 -11.73 0.52 6.71
C ILE A 141 -11.33 -0.74 5.96
N PHE A 142 -10.13 -1.27 6.20
CA PHE A 142 -9.61 -2.46 5.55
C PHE A 142 -10.46 -3.69 5.87
N LEU A 143 -10.76 -3.92 7.16
CA LEU A 143 -11.61 -5.02 7.59
C LEU A 143 -13.03 -4.88 7.01
N ARG A 144 -13.62 -3.68 7.06
CA ARG A 144 -14.92 -3.42 6.45
C ARG A 144 -14.91 -3.69 4.94
N SER A 145 -13.82 -3.37 4.24
CA SER A 145 -13.68 -3.59 2.79
C SER A 145 -13.61 -5.07 2.38
N LEU A 146 -13.29 -5.97 3.31
CA LEU A 146 -13.27 -7.42 3.07
C LEU A 146 -14.66 -8.06 3.19
N GLY A 147 -15.66 -7.34 3.70
CA GLY A 147 -17.03 -7.84 3.81
C GLY A 147 -17.82 -7.75 2.50
N PRO A 148 -18.90 -8.53 2.36
CA PRO A 148 -19.75 -8.52 1.18
C PRO A 148 -20.60 -7.24 1.09
N LEU A 149 -20.80 -6.75 -0.14
CA LEU A 149 -21.86 -5.79 -0.45
C LEU A 149 -23.22 -6.53 -0.38
N PRO A 150 -24.31 -5.92 0.14
CA PRO A 150 -24.49 -4.51 0.52
C PRO A 150 -24.37 -4.22 2.02
N PHE A 151 -24.11 -5.19 2.90
CA PHE A 151 -24.18 -5.06 4.36
C PHE A 151 -23.32 -3.92 4.94
N GLU A 152 -23.85 -2.71 5.09
CA GLU A 152 -23.09 -1.52 5.49
C GLU A 152 -22.34 -1.71 6.82
N GLU A 153 -23.06 -2.05 7.90
CA GLU A 153 -22.48 -2.20 9.24
C GLU A 153 -21.94 -3.61 9.51
N GLY A 154 -22.61 -4.64 8.99
CA GLY A 154 -22.23 -6.05 9.16
C GLY A 154 -20.97 -6.47 8.40
N ARG A 155 -20.48 -5.64 7.46
CA ARG A 155 -19.25 -5.87 6.68
C ARG A 155 -18.03 -6.16 7.55
N LEU A 156 -17.91 -5.48 8.69
CA LEU A 156 -16.76 -5.64 9.59
C LEU A 156 -16.65 -7.07 10.12
N PHE A 157 -17.78 -7.70 10.43
CA PHE A 157 -17.81 -9.07 10.94
C PHE A 157 -17.20 -10.06 9.95
N PHE A 158 -17.57 -9.99 8.67
CA PHE A 158 -17.01 -10.84 7.62
C PHE A 158 -15.51 -10.57 7.40
N GLY A 159 -15.09 -9.31 7.49
CA GLY A 159 -13.68 -8.96 7.45
C GLY A 159 -12.89 -9.59 8.59
N LEU A 160 -13.42 -9.54 9.82
CA LEU A 160 -12.82 -10.19 10.98
C LEU A 160 -12.72 -11.71 10.80
N LEU A 161 -13.75 -12.35 10.24
CA LEU A 161 -13.71 -13.79 9.92
C LEU A 161 -12.65 -14.12 8.86
N ALA A 162 -12.32 -13.20 7.96
CA ALA A 162 -11.29 -13.40 6.94
C ALA A 162 -9.86 -13.28 7.49
N VAL A 163 -9.64 -12.57 8.61
CA VAL A 163 -8.30 -12.31 9.17
C VAL A 163 -7.49 -13.59 9.46
N PRO A 164 -8.03 -14.61 10.15
CA PRO A 164 -7.27 -15.84 10.41
C PRO A 164 -6.78 -16.51 9.12
N PHE A 165 -7.62 -16.54 8.08
CA PHE A 165 -7.26 -17.10 6.79
C PHE A 165 -6.23 -16.24 6.06
N LEU A 166 -6.35 -14.91 6.12
CA LEU A 166 -5.31 -14.01 5.60
C LEU A 166 -3.95 -14.30 6.26
N LEU A 167 -3.92 -14.47 7.58
CA LEU A 167 -2.69 -14.79 8.31
C LEU A 167 -2.12 -16.14 7.89
N VAL A 168 -2.95 -17.19 7.80
CA VAL A 168 -2.50 -18.50 7.31
C VAL A 168 -1.98 -18.42 5.88
N GLY A 169 -2.67 -17.70 4.99
CA GLY A 169 -2.24 -17.47 3.61
C GLY A 169 -0.90 -16.76 3.52
N LEU A 170 -0.70 -15.69 4.30
CA LEU A 170 0.56 -14.96 4.41
C LEU A 170 1.71 -15.81 4.96
N LEU A 171 1.44 -16.65 5.95
CA LEU A 171 2.45 -17.54 6.51
C LEU A 171 2.79 -18.68 5.55
N SER A 172 1.83 -19.15 4.77
CA SER A 172 1.99 -20.25 3.81
C SER A 172 2.66 -19.83 2.51
N GLU A 173 2.39 -18.61 2.03
CA GLU A 173 3.01 -18.08 0.82
C GLU A 173 4.47 -17.68 1.12
N THR A 174 5.45 -18.35 0.55
CA THR A 174 6.87 -18.02 0.75
C THR A 174 7.49 -17.31 -0.45
N GLY A 175 6.75 -17.22 -1.54
CA GLY A 175 7.20 -16.72 -2.82
C GLY A 175 7.27 -15.19 -2.93
N PRO A 176 7.65 -14.72 -4.13
CA PRO A 176 7.83 -13.30 -4.40
C PRO A 176 6.59 -12.44 -4.19
N ALA A 177 5.40 -13.00 -4.43
CA ALA A 177 4.13 -12.31 -4.32
C ALA A 177 3.86 -11.81 -2.90
N ARG A 178 4.15 -12.62 -1.86
CA ARG A 178 4.04 -12.19 -0.46
C ARG A 178 4.91 -10.98 -0.19
N ARG A 179 6.16 -11.00 -0.64
CA ARG A 179 7.10 -9.91 -0.37
C ARG A 179 6.61 -8.61 -1.00
N LEU A 180 6.17 -8.65 -2.26
CA LEU A 180 5.60 -7.49 -2.95
C LEU A 180 4.37 -6.95 -2.20
N TYR A 181 3.46 -7.85 -1.81
CA TYR A 181 2.26 -7.49 -1.07
C TYR A 181 2.57 -6.83 0.28
N LEU A 182 3.53 -7.36 1.05
CA LEU A 182 3.93 -6.77 2.34
C LEU A 182 4.54 -5.38 2.16
N ILE A 183 5.34 -5.18 1.12
CA ILE A 183 5.90 -3.86 0.79
C ILE A 183 4.77 -2.89 0.44
N TRP A 184 3.84 -3.28 -0.44
CA TRP A 184 2.69 -2.44 -0.76
C TRP A 184 1.80 -2.16 0.44
N MET A 185 1.53 -3.16 1.28
CA MET A 185 0.77 -3.01 2.52
C MET A 185 1.40 -1.93 3.39
N LEU A 186 2.71 -2.02 3.65
CA LEU A 186 3.44 -1.05 4.45
C LEU A 186 3.37 0.36 3.85
N LEU A 187 3.65 0.50 2.56
CA LEU A 187 3.65 1.81 1.88
C LEU A 187 2.28 2.47 1.90
N PHE A 188 1.22 1.71 1.59
CA PHE A 188 -0.15 2.21 1.61
C PHE A 188 -0.58 2.57 3.02
N TRP A 189 -0.26 1.73 4.01
CA TRP A 189 -0.63 1.97 5.40
C TRP A 189 0.03 3.24 5.95
N LEU A 190 1.31 3.45 5.70
CA LEU A 190 1.97 4.69 6.14
C LEU A 190 1.44 5.92 5.38
N ALA A 191 1.34 5.84 4.05
CA ALA A 191 0.92 7.00 3.27
C ALA A 191 -0.54 7.42 3.55
N PHE A 192 -1.47 6.48 3.69
CA PHE A 192 -2.87 6.80 3.92
C PHE A 192 -3.23 7.02 5.38
N ALA A 193 -2.43 6.54 6.34
CA ALA A 193 -2.61 6.89 7.75
C ALA A 193 -2.54 8.41 7.93
N TRP A 194 -1.61 9.06 7.24
CA TRP A 194 -1.49 10.51 7.27
C TRP A 194 -2.74 11.25 6.74
N TYR A 195 -3.40 10.67 5.73
CA TYR A 195 -4.47 11.33 4.95
C TYR A 195 -5.89 11.03 5.47
N LEU A 196 -6.15 9.79 5.89
CA LEU A 196 -7.47 9.30 6.25
C LEU A 196 -8.16 10.04 7.40
N PRO A 197 -7.46 10.56 8.43
CA PRO A 197 -8.09 11.36 9.48
C PRO A 197 -8.83 12.60 8.95
N ILE A 198 -8.47 13.08 7.76
CA ILE A 198 -9.08 14.26 7.12
C ILE A 198 -10.13 13.85 6.10
N ALA A 199 -9.82 12.85 5.28
CA ALA A 199 -10.70 12.39 4.22
C ALA A 199 -10.72 10.86 4.17
N ALA A 200 -11.59 10.26 4.98
CA ALA A 200 -11.77 8.83 5.03
C ALA A 200 -12.38 8.29 3.72
N GLY A 201 -11.95 7.10 3.30
CA GLY A 201 -12.57 6.43 2.15
C GLY A 201 -12.02 5.04 1.89
N GLU A 202 -12.93 4.08 1.71
CA GLU A 202 -12.62 2.68 1.36
C GLU A 202 -11.79 2.58 0.09
N ARG A 203 -11.97 3.55 -0.83
CA ARG A 203 -11.24 3.61 -2.08
C ARG A 203 -9.75 3.43 -1.83
N PHE A 204 -9.10 4.14 -0.90
CA PHE A 204 -7.63 4.21 -0.78
C PHE A 204 -6.91 2.86 -0.61
N LEU A 205 -7.59 1.83 -0.13
CA LEU A 205 -7.04 0.48 0.05
C LEU A 205 -7.45 -0.52 -1.04
N MET A 206 -8.27 -0.11 -2.02
CA MET A 206 -8.74 -0.98 -3.12
C MET A 206 -7.64 -1.74 -3.87
N PRO A 207 -6.44 -1.16 -4.15
CA PRO A 207 -5.38 -1.91 -4.82
C PRO A 207 -4.85 -3.09 -4.01
N LEU A 208 -4.98 -3.02 -2.68
CA LEU A 208 -4.58 -4.12 -1.80
C LEU A 208 -5.65 -5.20 -1.71
N LEU A 209 -6.92 -4.86 -1.96
CA LEU A 209 -8.05 -5.76 -1.72
C LEU A 209 -7.94 -7.07 -2.52
N LEU A 210 -7.62 -7.01 -3.82
CA LEU A 210 -7.51 -8.22 -4.64
C LEU A 210 -6.37 -9.14 -4.18
N PRO A 211 -5.13 -8.65 -3.99
CA PRO A 211 -4.07 -9.44 -3.36
C PRO A 211 -4.45 -10.01 -1.99
N THR A 212 -5.15 -9.23 -1.15
CA THR A 212 -5.62 -9.69 0.16
C THR A 212 -6.59 -10.86 0.01
N LEU A 213 -7.59 -10.75 -0.87
CA LEU A 213 -8.56 -11.82 -1.11
C LEU A 213 -7.89 -13.08 -1.65
N ALA A 214 -6.90 -12.95 -2.54
CA ALA A 214 -6.13 -14.10 -3.03
C ALA A 214 -5.39 -14.83 -1.88
N LEU A 215 -4.79 -14.08 -0.94
CA LEU A 215 -4.14 -14.66 0.23
C LEU A 215 -5.15 -15.26 1.22
N VAL A 216 -6.32 -14.65 1.40
CA VAL A 216 -7.43 -15.24 2.18
C VAL A 216 -7.84 -16.59 1.57
N SER A 217 -8.03 -16.65 0.24
CA SER A 217 -8.37 -17.90 -0.45
C SER A 217 -7.29 -18.97 -0.29
N LEU A 218 -6.01 -18.60 -0.38
CA LEU A 218 -4.91 -19.52 -0.11
C LEU A 218 -4.99 -20.07 1.33
N GLY A 219 -5.22 -19.20 2.32
CA GLY A 219 -5.37 -19.60 3.71
C GLY A 219 -6.53 -20.56 3.94
N LEU A 220 -7.69 -20.30 3.33
CA LEU A 220 -8.86 -21.18 3.36
C LEU A 220 -8.52 -22.59 2.84
N VAL A 221 -7.85 -22.67 1.68
CA VAL A 221 -7.43 -23.96 1.10
C VAL A 221 -6.48 -24.70 2.03
N ARG A 222 -5.51 -24.01 2.64
CA ARG A 222 -4.54 -24.64 3.57
C ARG A 222 -5.20 -25.16 4.83
N VAL A 223 -6.11 -24.38 5.43
CA VAL A 223 -6.87 -24.84 6.60
C VAL A 223 -7.72 -26.06 6.23
N GLY A 224 -8.41 -26.02 5.08
CA GLY A 224 -9.22 -27.14 4.60
C GLY A 224 -8.42 -28.43 4.39
N GLN A 225 -7.23 -28.34 3.79
CA GLN A 225 -6.33 -29.48 3.61
C GLN A 225 -5.94 -30.13 4.94
N VAL A 226 -5.58 -29.33 5.96
CA VAL A 226 -5.20 -29.84 7.28
C VAL A 226 -6.37 -30.52 8.00
N VAL A 227 -7.57 -29.96 7.89
CA VAL A 227 -8.78 -30.54 8.49
C VAL A 227 -9.14 -31.88 7.82
N LEU A 228 -9.04 -31.95 6.49
CA LEU A 228 -9.35 -33.17 5.74
C LEU A 228 -8.30 -34.27 5.97
N SER A 229 -7.01 -33.92 5.99
CA SER A 229 -5.94 -34.90 6.24
C SER A 229 -6.02 -35.50 7.64
N ARG A 230 -6.47 -34.73 8.64
CA ARG A 230 -6.69 -35.22 10.01
C ARG A 230 -7.90 -36.13 10.17
N ARG A 231 -8.85 -36.12 9.23
CA ARG A 231 -10.03 -37.01 9.24
C ARG A 231 -9.77 -38.35 8.56
N ALA A 232 -8.74 -38.42 7.72
CA ALA A 232 -8.37 -39.63 6.97
C ALA A 232 -7.30 -40.49 7.68
N ALA A 233 -6.71 -39.97 8.76
CA ALA A 233 -5.75 -40.66 9.63
C ALA A 233 -6.43 -41.06 10.93
#